data_AF-A0A962N1E8-F1
#
_entry.id   AF-A0A962N1E8-F1
#
_cell.length_a   1.000
_cell.length_b   1.000
_cell.length_c   1.000
_cell.angle_alpha   90.00
_cell.angle_beta   90.00
_cell.angle_gamma   90.00
#
_symmetry.space_group_name_H-M   'P 1'
#
loop_
_entity.id
_entity.type
_entity.pdbx_description
1 polymer ?
#
loop_
_entity_poly.entity_id
_entity_poly.type
_entity_poly.pdbx_seq_one_letter_code
_entity_poly.pdbx_strand_id
1 'polypeptide(L)'
;ELYPEIVDRPPTLPDHANPVTTMWWSLRMRWYARRATAGKAAQIRIFVLYHDPARTQSVPHSLGLRQGLIGVVYAFAANHMDGANNIVIAHELMHTLGATDKYDPATNLPVFPAGYGEPDANPRFPQREAEIMAGRRAISSSQAEMPQDLGSVVMGALTAQEIGWTRRPGKPAT
;
A
#
# COMPACT_ATOMS: atom_id res chain seq x y z
N GLU A 1 23.72 1.21 1.80
CA GLU A 1 24.21 0.24 0.80
C GLU A 1 23.47 0.53 -0.50
N LEU A 2 24.17 0.83 -1.60
CA LEU A 2 23.53 1.02 -2.90
C LEU A 2 23.42 -0.36 -3.57
N TYR A 3 22.22 -0.74 -3.98
CA TYR A 3 21.98 -2.01 -4.66
C TYR A 3 22.34 -1.90 -6.15
N PRO A 4 22.73 -3.01 -6.79
CA PRO A 4 22.98 -3.01 -8.23
C PRO A 4 21.75 -2.53 -8.98
N GLU A 5 21.98 -1.79 -10.06
CA GLU A 5 20.92 -1.28 -10.92
C GLU A 5 20.05 -2.44 -11.42
N ILE A 6 18.74 -2.32 -11.21
CA ILE A 6 17.77 -3.30 -11.67
C ILE A 6 17.58 -3.08 -13.18
N VAL A 7 18.25 -3.92 -13.99
CA VAL A 7 18.19 -3.84 -15.46
C VAL A 7 16.81 -4.23 -16.01
N ASP A 8 16.12 -5.15 -15.34
CA ASP A 8 14.81 -5.67 -15.76
C ASP A 8 13.69 -5.13 -14.86
N ARG A 9 12.63 -4.56 -15.45
CA ARG A 9 11.47 -4.08 -14.67
C ARG A 9 10.66 -5.26 -14.11
N PRO A 10 10.02 -5.09 -12.94
CA PRO A 10 9.11 -6.10 -12.43
C PRO A 10 7.98 -6.34 -13.43
N PRO A 11 7.51 -7.59 -13.53
CA PRO A 11 6.44 -7.92 -14.43
C PRO A 11 5.14 -7.19 -14.06
N THR A 12 4.48 -6.55 -15.02
CA THR A 12 3.19 -5.88 -14.82
C THR A 12 2.03 -6.89 -14.86
N LEU A 13 0.99 -6.63 -14.07
CA LEU A 13 -0.28 -7.35 -14.16
C LEU A 13 -1.13 -6.68 -15.25
N PRO A 14 -1.70 -7.43 -16.22
CA PRO A 14 -2.58 -6.85 -17.23
C PRO A 14 -3.89 -6.32 -16.63
N ASP A 15 -4.45 -5.24 -17.18
CA ASP A 15 -5.67 -4.57 -16.69
C ASP A 15 -6.92 -5.48 -16.65
N HIS A 16 -6.94 -6.55 -17.46
CA HIS A 16 -8.01 -7.55 -17.51
C HIS A 16 -7.53 -8.94 -17.07
N ALA A 17 -6.73 -9.00 -16.01
CA ALA A 17 -6.24 -10.27 -15.50
C ALA A 17 -7.39 -11.13 -14.93
N ASN A 18 -7.48 -12.38 -15.40
CA ASN A 18 -8.33 -13.40 -14.82
C ASN A 18 -7.53 -14.20 -13.75
N PRO A 19 -8.15 -15.12 -12.99
CA PRO A 19 -7.45 -15.85 -11.94
C PRO A 19 -6.22 -16.64 -12.44
N VAL A 20 -6.27 -17.19 -13.65
CA VAL A 20 -5.17 -17.95 -14.26
C VAL A 20 -4.01 -17.02 -14.62
N THR A 21 -4.28 -15.87 -15.24
CA THR A 21 -3.23 -14.89 -15.58
C THR A 21 -2.64 -14.23 -14.33
N THR A 22 -3.45 -14.01 -13.29
CA THR A 22 -3.00 -13.53 -11.98
C THR A 22 -2.07 -14.55 -11.31
N MET A 23 -2.43 -15.84 -11.34
CA MET A 23 -1.60 -16.92 -10.81
C MET A 23 -0.27 -17.01 -11.57
N TRP A 24 -0.30 -16.99 -12.91
CA TRP A 24 0.90 -16.99 -13.74
C TRP A 24 1.80 -15.77 -13.47
N TRP A 25 1.21 -14.57 -13.39
CA TRP A 25 1.91 -13.36 -13.01
C TRP A 25 2.57 -13.48 -11.63
N SER A 26 1.88 -14.05 -10.64
CA SER A 26 2.44 -14.26 -9.30
C SER A 26 3.68 -15.16 -9.29
N LEU A 27 3.74 -16.17 -10.17
CA LEU A 27 4.90 -17.04 -10.33
C LEU A 27 6.06 -16.28 -10.98
N ARG A 28 5.76 -15.47 -12.01
CA ARG A 28 6.74 -14.62 -12.70
C ARG A 28 7.33 -13.55 -11.77
N MET A 29 6.50 -12.91 -10.94
CA MET A 29 6.93 -11.98 -9.89
C MET A 29 7.87 -12.65 -8.87
N ARG A 30 7.54 -13.87 -8.41
CA ARG A 30 8.40 -14.62 -7.46
C ARG A 30 9.74 -15.03 -8.07
N TRP A 31 9.76 -15.40 -9.34
CA TRP A 31 11.01 -15.66 -10.05
C TRP A 31 11.85 -14.39 -10.21
N TYR A 32 11.22 -13.29 -10.65
CA TYR A 32 11.83 -11.98 -10.79
C TYR A 32 12.47 -11.51 -9.48
N ALA A 33 11.72 -11.53 -8.38
CA ALA A 33 12.20 -11.04 -7.08
C ALA A 33 13.41 -11.81 -6.55
N ARG A 34 13.48 -13.13 -6.79
CA ARG A 34 14.64 -13.96 -6.45
C ARG A 34 15.88 -13.54 -7.24
N ARG A 35 15.74 -13.26 -8.54
CA ARG A 35 16.84 -12.82 -9.42
C ARG A 35 17.30 -11.40 -9.08
N ALA A 36 16.37 -10.46 -8.92
CA ALA A 36 16.66 -9.05 -8.67
C ALA A 36 17.37 -8.80 -7.33
N THR A 37 17.14 -9.66 -6.33
CA THR A 37 17.79 -9.54 -5.01
C THR A 37 19.07 -10.36 -4.87
N ALA A 38 19.58 -10.95 -5.96
CA ALA A 38 20.74 -11.84 -5.96
C ALA A 38 20.65 -12.96 -4.90
N GLY A 39 19.44 -13.45 -4.61
CA GLY A 39 19.20 -14.46 -3.57
C GLY A 39 19.29 -13.96 -2.13
N LYS A 40 19.51 -12.66 -1.84
CA LYS A 40 19.47 -12.12 -0.48
C LYS A 40 18.09 -12.40 0.14
N ALA A 41 18.10 -12.99 1.34
CA ALA A 41 16.88 -13.35 2.06
C ALA A 41 16.28 -12.09 2.70
N ALA A 42 15.12 -11.66 2.20
CA ALA A 42 14.24 -10.73 2.88
C ALA A 42 12.87 -11.40 3.02
N GLN A 43 12.21 -11.18 4.16
CA GLN A 43 10.86 -11.67 4.38
C GLN A 43 9.89 -10.89 3.48
N ILE A 44 10.03 -9.56 3.39
CA ILE A 44 9.24 -8.69 2.52
C ILE A 44 10.15 -7.96 1.52
N ARG A 45 9.69 -7.81 0.28
CA ARG A 45 10.40 -7.09 -0.79
C ARG A 45 9.46 -6.05 -1.42
N ILE A 46 9.80 -4.77 -1.34
CA ILE A 46 9.07 -3.71 -2.05
C ILE A 46 9.95 -3.20 -3.20
N PHE A 47 9.43 -3.29 -4.42
CA PHE A 47 10.06 -2.71 -5.61
C PHE A 47 9.39 -1.37 -5.91
N VAL A 48 10.15 -0.28 -5.82
CA VAL A 48 9.64 1.07 -6.09
C VAL A 48 10.14 1.53 -7.46
N LEU A 49 9.21 1.77 -8.39
CA LEU A 49 9.52 2.31 -9.71
C LEU A 49 9.25 3.81 -9.69
N TYR A 50 10.33 4.59 -9.78
CA TYR A 50 10.23 6.04 -9.82
C TYR A 50 10.02 6.56 -11.24
N HIS A 51 9.02 7.42 -11.39
CA HIS A 51 8.66 8.08 -12.65
C HIS A 51 8.93 9.58 -12.55
N ASP A 52 9.42 10.18 -13.63
CA ASP A 52 9.55 11.64 -13.72
C ASP A 52 8.16 12.28 -13.92
N PRO A 53 7.66 13.07 -12.96
CA PRO A 53 6.33 13.69 -13.08
C PRO A 53 6.24 14.70 -14.23
N ALA A 54 7.38 15.24 -14.72
CA ALA A 54 7.39 16.11 -15.90
C ALA A 54 7.12 15.34 -17.20
N ARG A 55 7.33 14.02 -17.21
CA ARG A 55 7.12 13.14 -18.37
C ARG A 55 5.87 12.28 -18.25
N THR A 56 5.39 12.04 -17.03
CA THR A 56 4.26 11.16 -16.75
C THR A 56 3.44 11.77 -15.62
N GLN A 57 2.22 12.24 -15.92
CA GLN A 57 1.40 12.96 -14.93
C GLN A 57 0.58 12.04 -14.01
N SER A 58 0.42 10.76 -14.39
CA SER A 58 -0.25 9.75 -13.57
C SER A 58 0.46 8.41 -13.69
N VAL A 59 0.53 7.67 -12.59
CA VAL A 59 1.08 6.31 -12.55
C VAL A 59 -0.04 5.27 -12.43
N PRO A 60 0.16 4.04 -12.91
CA PRO A 60 -0.75 2.93 -12.66
C PRO A 60 -0.98 2.71 -11.16
N HIS A 61 -2.05 1.99 -10.81
CA HIS A 61 -2.25 1.56 -9.43
C HIS A 61 -1.09 0.67 -8.97
N SER A 62 -0.62 0.89 -7.75
CA SER A 62 0.37 0.02 -7.11
C SER A 62 -0.25 -1.35 -6.81
N LEU A 63 0.59 -2.39 -6.71
CA LEU A 63 0.14 -3.77 -6.61
C LEU A 63 0.90 -4.54 -5.51
N GLY A 64 0.16 -5.05 -4.52
CA GLY A 64 0.66 -5.94 -3.47
C GLY A 64 0.33 -7.42 -3.70
N LEU A 65 1.34 -8.30 -3.63
CA LEU A 65 1.18 -9.76 -3.63
C LEU A 65 1.33 -10.35 -2.21
N ARG A 66 0.18 -10.63 -1.57
CA ARG A 66 0.11 -11.21 -0.22
C ARG A 66 0.87 -12.54 -0.04
N GLN A 67 0.73 -13.50 -0.95
CA GLN A 67 1.35 -14.84 -0.83
C GLN A 67 2.83 -14.91 -1.24
N GLY A 68 3.44 -13.78 -1.58
CA GLY A 68 4.88 -13.69 -1.90
C GLY A 68 5.63 -12.68 -1.06
N LEU A 69 4.93 -11.90 -0.22
CA LEU A 69 5.46 -10.74 0.50
C LEU A 69 6.22 -9.78 -0.43
N ILE A 70 5.67 -9.57 -1.63
CA ILE A 70 6.26 -8.69 -2.65
C ILE A 70 5.26 -7.58 -2.97
N GLY A 71 5.69 -6.32 -2.88
CA GLY A 71 4.93 -5.16 -3.35
C GLY A 71 5.63 -4.48 -4.52
N VAL A 72 4.86 -3.96 -5.47
CA VAL A 72 5.34 -3.10 -6.55
C VAL A 72 4.65 -1.75 -6.42
N VAL A 73 5.45 -0.71 -6.15
CA VAL A 73 4.97 0.65 -5.94
C VAL A 73 5.40 1.49 -7.12
N TYR A 74 4.46 2.23 -7.70
CA TYR A 74 4.78 3.29 -8.65
C TYR A 74 4.82 4.62 -7.89
N ALA A 75 5.96 5.28 -7.93
CA ALA A 75 6.24 6.51 -7.19
C ALA A 75 6.76 7.58 -8.15
N PHE A 76 6.76 8.85 -7.71
CA PHE A 76 7.28 9.95 -8.51
C PHE A 76 8.66 10.41 -8.03
N ALA A 77 9.58 10.67 -8.96
CA ALA A 77 10.93 11.18 -8.69
C ALA A 77 10.94 12.70 -8.50
N ALA A 78 10.18 13.20 -7.52
CA ALA A 78 10.19 14.61 -7.15
C ALA A 78 10.05 14.80 -5.64
N ASN A 79 10.92 15.62 -5.05
CA ASN A 79 11.01 15.80 -3.60
C ASN A 79 9.68 16.18 -2.93
N HIS A 80 8.86 16.99 -3.59
CA HIS A 80 7.55 17.40 -3.06
C HIS A 80 6.52 16.26 -2.99
N MET A 81 6.82 15.11 -3.60
CA MET A 81 5.97 13.91 -3.62
C MET A 81 6.48 12.82 -2.67
N ASP A 82 7.60 13.01 -1.97
CA ASP A 82 8.20 11.99 -1.10
C ASP A 82 7.25 11.54 0.01
N GLY A 83 6.51 12.47 0.62
CA GLY A 83 5.53 12.14 1.66
C GLY A 83 4.39 11.27 1.13
N ALA A 84 3.81 11.64 -0.01
CA ALA A 84 2.78 10.84 -0.69
C ALA A 84 3.32 9.47 -1.14
N ASN A 85 4.52 9.42 -1.72
CA ASN A 85 5.18 8.16 -2.11
C ASN A 85 5.34 7.23 -0.90
N ASN A 86 5.78 7.76 0.25
CA ASN A 86 5.98 6.98 1.47
C ASN A 86 4.67 6.39 2.01
N ILE A 87 3.55 7.12 1.88
CA ILE A 87 2.22 6.62 2.24
C ILE A 87 1.83 5.43 1.36
N VAL A 88 2.01 5.54 0.04
CA VAL A 88 1.72 4.43 -0.90
C VAL A 88 2.63 3.23 -0.62
N ILE A 89 3.92 3.45 -0.36
CA ILE A 89 4.87 2.38 0.00
C ILE A 89 4.40 1.66 1.27
N ALA A 90 4.03 2.41 2.30
CA ALA A 90 3.54 1.83 3.55
C ALA A 90 2.22 1.08 3.36
N HIS A 91 1.29 1.61 2.58
CA HIS A 91 0.03 0.97 2.23
C HIS A 91 0.25 -0.39 1.55
N GLU A 92 1.08 -0.44 0.51
CA GLU A 92 1.42 -1.69 -0.19
C GLU A 92 2.17 -2.68 0.70
N LEU A 93 3.04 -2.19 1.59
CA LEU A 93 3.68 -3.03 2.59
C LEU A 93 2.64 -3.71 3.48
N MET A 94 1.62 -3.00 3.95
CA MET A 94 0.56 -3.59 4.78
C MET A 94 -0.26 -4.64 4.02
N HIS A 95 -0.50 -4.47 2.72
CA HIS A 95 -1.12 -5.50 1.90
C HIS A 95 -0.30 -6.80 1.86
N THR A 96 1.04 -6.70 1.83
CA THR A 96 1.89 -7.91 1.93
C THR A 96 1.63 -8.67 3.23
N LEU A 97 1.35 -7.95 4.31
CA LEU A 97 1.04 -8.50 5.63
C LEU A 97 -0.42 -8.97 5.77
N GLY A 98 -1.25 -8.77 4.75
CA GLY A 98 -2.64 -9.23 4.71
C GLY A 98 -3.68 -8.22 5.17
N ALA A 99 -3.31 -6.94 5.31
CA ALA A 99 -4.28 -5.87 5.49
C ALA A 99 -5.19 -5.74 4.26
N THR A 100 -6.47 -5.44 4.50
CA THR A 100 -7.45 -5.15 3.43
C THR A 100 -7.69 -3.65 3.33
N ASP A 101 -8.21 -3.16 2.20
CA ASP A 101 -8.54 -1.74 2.02
C ASP A 101 -9.66 -1.27 2.93
N LYS A 102 -9.57 -0.01 3.38
CA LYS A 102 -10.53 0.66 4.29
C LYS A 102 -11.23 1.84 3.59
N TYR A 103 -11.28 1.80 2.27
CA TYR A 103 -11.98 2.78 1.44
C TYR A 103 -12.98 2.09 0.52
N ASP A 104 -13.97 2.84 0.06
CA ASP A 104 -14.95 2.38 -0.92
C ASP A 104 -14.34 2.44 -2.33
N PRO A 105 -14.27 1.34 -3.09
CA PRO A 105 -13.58 1.30 -4.38
C PRO A 105 -14.27 2.10 -5.49
N ALA A 106 -15.55 2.48 -5.33
CA ALA A 106 -16.27 3.29 -6.31
C ALA A 106 -16.06 4.79 -6.09
N THR A 107 -15.87 5.20 -4.83
CA THR A 107 -15.78 6.62 -4.45
C THR A 107 -14.39 7.05 -3.99
N ASN A 108 -13.52 6.09 -3.66
CA ASN A 108 -12.24 6.29 -2.99
C ASN A 108 -12.35 7.05 -1.65
N LEU A 109 -13.53 7.02 -1.01
CA LEU A 109 -13.74 7.63 0.30
C LEU A 109 -13.43 6.62 1.41
N PRO A 110 -12.80 7.05 2.52
CA PRO A 110 -12.63 6.20 3.69
C PRO A 110 -13.97 5.68 4.22
N VAL A 111 -14.03 4.40 4.59
CA VAL A 111 -15.24 3.74 5.11
C VAL A 111 -15.29 3.90 6.63
N PHE A 112 -16.32 4.56 7.15
CA PHE A 112 -16.50 4.70 8.60
C PHE A 112 -16.91 3.36 9.26
N PRO A 113 -16.39 3.00 10.45
CA PRO A 113 -15.33 3.70 11.19
C PRO A 113 -13.92 3.26 10.78
N ALA A 114 -13.78 2.14 10.07
CA ALA A 114 -12.49 1.45 9.93
C ALA A 114 -11.43 2.24 9.13
N GLY A 115 -11.82 3.11 8.20
CA GLY A 115 -10.93 3.96 7.40
C GLY A 115 -10.72 5.37 7.96
N TYR A 116 -11.29 5.67 9.12
CA TYR A 116 -11.12 6.97 9.76
C TYR A 116 -9.90 6.90 10.67
N GLY A 117 -9.03 7.91 10.64
CA GLY A 117 -7.87 7.97 11.53
C GLY A 117 -8.29 8.16 12.99
N GLU A 118 -9.36 8.94 13.21
CA GLU A 118 -9.91 9.28 14.51
C GLU A 118 -11.44 9.05 14.50
N PRO A 119 -11.90 7.79 14.49
CA PRO A 119 -13.33 7.47 14.34
C PRO A 119 -14.21 8.03 15.47
N ASP A 120 -13.63 8.25 16.65
CA ASP A 120 -14.31 8.78 17.84
C ASP A 120 -14.20 10.31 17.98
N ALA A 121 -13.61 11.02 17.03
CA ALA A 121 -13.45 12.47 17.08
C ALA A 121 -14.79 13.22 17.14
N ASN A 122 -14.83 14.30 17.93
CA ASN A 122 -15.94 15.24 18.01
C ASN A 122 -15.43 16.69 18.01
N PRO A 123 -15.66 17.49 16.95
CA PRO A 123 -16.41 17.14 15.73
C PRO A 123 -15.71 16.06 14.91
N ARG A 124 -16.49 15.22 14.21
CA ARG A 124 -15.96 14.11 13.39
C ARG A 124 -15.13 14.59 12.20
N PHE A 125 -15.49 15.73 11.64
CA PHE A 125 -14.85 16.27 10.44
C PHE A 125 -14.30 17.68 10.70
N PRO A 126 -13.18 18.05 10.04
CA PRO A 126 -12.29 17.17 9.30
C PRO A 126 -11.56 16.22 10.27
N GLN A 127 -11.24 15.00 9.81
CA GLN A 127 -10.28 14.16 10.50
C GLN A 127 -8.91 14.86 10.45
N ARG A 128 -8.11 14.76 11.51
CA ARG A 128 -6.73 15.29 11.56
C ARG A 128 -5.77 14.28 10.94
N GLU A 129 -6.01 13.00 11.20
CA GLU A 129 -5.22 11.87 10.72
C GLU A 129 -5.96 11.03 9.67
N ALA A 130 -5.22 10.39 8.78
CA ALA A 130 -5.75 9.38 7.87
C ALA A 130 -5.43 7.97 8.38
N GLU A 131 -6.27 7.00 8.06
CA GLU A 131 -5.93 5.59 8.28
C GLU A 131 -5.10 5.06 7.09
N ILE A 132 -4.04 4.30 7.36
CA ILE A 132 -3.07 3.85 6.34
C ILE A 132 -3.71 3.01 5.23
N MET A 133 -4.67 2.15 5.54
CA MET A 133 -5.40 1.32 4.57
C MET A 133 -6.58 2.04 3.89
N ALA A 134 -6.96 3.22 4.36
CA ALA A 134 -7.84 4.13 3.62
C ALA A 134 -7.05 5.03 2.66
N GLY A 135 -5.77 5.29 2.97
CA GLY A 135 -4.85 6.08 2.14
C GLY A 135 -5.18 7.57 2.03
N ARG A 136 -6.33 8.00 2.55
CA ARG A 136 -6.87 9.36 2.43
C ARG A 136 -7.46 9.84 3.76
N ARG A 137 -7.34 11.14 4.01
CA ARG A 137 -7.94 11.82 5.17
C ARG A 137 -9.35 12.27 4.84
N ALA A 138 -10.34 11.88 5.66
CA ALA A 138 -11.72 12.31 5.47
C ALA A 138 -11.92 13.78 5.91
N ILE A 139 -12.25 14.65 4.97
CA ILE A 139 -12.50 16.08 5.21
C ILE A 139 -13.99 16.33 5.46
N SER A 140 -14.86 15.54 4.83
CA SER A 140 -16.30 15.50 5.06
C SER A 140 -16.85 14.12 4.74
N SER A 141 -18.17 13.93 4.79
CA SER A 141 -18.82 12.69 4.38
C SER A 141 -18.67 12.37 2.88
N SER A 142 -18.28 13.34 2.05
CA SER A 142 -18.17 13.18 0.59
C SER A 142 -16.83 13.63 0.02
N GLN A 143 -15.89 14.06 0.86
CA GLN A 143 -14.58 14.56 0.45
C GLN A 143 -13.46 13.95 1.28
N ALA A 144 -12.41 13.51 0.59
CA ALA A 144 -11.18 13.04 1.20
C ALA A 144 -9.95 13.49 0.39
N GLU A 145 -8.82 13.68 1.06
CA GLU A 145 -7.59 14.15 0.45
C GLU A 145 -6.39 13.27 0.78
N MET A 146 -5.34 13.33 -0.03
CA MET A 146 -4.07 12.66 0.25
C MET A 146 -3.38 13.38 1.42
N PRO A 147 -2.93 12.67 2.46
CA PRO A 147 -2.12 13.26 3.52
C PRO A 147 -0.77 13.73 2.96
N GLN A 148 -0.16 14.74 3.59
CA GLN A 148 1.12 15.28 3.13
C GLN A 148 2.27 14.28 3.32
N ASP A 149 2.25 13.58 4.45
CA ASP A 149 3.27 12.61 4.83
C ASP A 149 2.73 11.62 5.89
N LEU A 150 3.57 10.63 6.22
CA LEU A 150 3.27 9.61 7.21
C LEU A 150 3.07 10.15 8.64
N GLY A 151 3.51 11.36 8.96
CA GLY A 151 3.30 11.98 10.27
C GLY A 151 1.84 12.33 10.56
N SER A 152 0.98 12.32 9.54
CA SER A 152 -0.46 12.52 9.64
C SER A 152 -1.26 11.24 9.31
N VAL A 153 -0.62 10.08 9.39
CA VAL A 153 -1.22 8.77 9.08
C VAL A 153 -1.07 7.85 10.27
N VAL A 154 -2.18 7.19 10.63
CA VAL A 154 -2.25 6.19 11.70
C VAL A 154 -2.61 4.82 11.16
N MET A 155 -2.29 3.80 11.94
CA MET A 155 -2.81 2.46 11.73
C MET A 155 -4.06 2.26 12.58
N GLY A 156 -5.19 2.01 11.92
CA GLY A 156 -6.45 1.72 12.61
C GLY A 156 -6.41 0.38 13.36
N ALA A 157 -7.27 0.23 14.35
CA ALA A 157 -7.34 -0.98 15.18
C ALA A 157 -7.60 -2.26 14.35
N LEU A 158 -8.44 -2.18 13.30
CA LEU A 158 -8.71 -3.31 12.41
C LEU A 158 -7.46 -3.69 11.59
N THR A 159 -6.79 -2.70 10.99
CA THR A 159 -5.53 -2.92 10.26
C THR A 159 -4.47 -3.57 11.15
N ALA A 160 -4.30 -3.09 12.39
CA ALA A 160 -3.37 -3.68 13.35
C ALA A 160 -3.69 -5.15 13.68
N GLN A 161 -4.97 -5.54 13.74
CA GLN A 161 -5.39 -6.92 13.94
C GLN A 161 -5.17 -7.80 12.69
N GLU A 162 -5.33 -7.24 11.49
CA GLU A 162 -5.13 -7.95 10.23
C GLU A 162 -3.67 -8.36 10.04
N ILE A 163 -2.74 -7.44 10.34
CA ILE A 163 -1.30 -7.70 10.24
C ILE A 163 -0.71 -8.40 11.48
N GLY A 164 -1.54 -8.66 12.49
CA GLY A 164 -1.14 -9.41 13.69
C GLY A 164 -0.37 -8.62 14.75
N TRP A 165 -0.41 -7.29 14.73
CA TRP A 165 0.18 -6.44 15.78
C TRP A 165 -0.63 -6.44 17.07
N THR A 166 -1.95 -6.59 16.97
CA THR A 166 -2.80 -6.77 18.14
C THR A 166 -3.48 -8.14 18.10
N ARG A 167 -3.67 -8.74 19.27
CA ARG A 167 -4.34 -10.05 19.37
C ARG A 167 -5.78 -9.90 18.90
N ARG A 168 -6.22 -10.80 18.01
CA ARG A 168 -7.65 -11.04 17.83
C ARG A 168 -8.18 -11.65 19.14
N PRO A 169 -9.25 -11.10 19.73
CA PRO A 169 -9.88 -11.76 20.88
C PRO A 169 -10.28 -13.19 20.47
N GLY A 170 -9.83 -14.20 21.23
CA GLY A 170 -10.26 -15.59 21.09
C GLY A 170 -9.34 -16.58 20.35
N LYS A 171 -8.13 -16.22 19.92
CA LYS A 171 -7.16 -17.20 19.37
C LYS A 171 -6.12 -17.60 20.42
N PRO A 172 -6.07 -18.85 20.90
CA PRO A 172 -5.01 -19.31 21.80
C PRO A 172 -3.65 -19.32 21.08
N ALA A 173 -2.60 -19.05 21.84
CA ALA A 173 -1.22 -19.11 21.35
C ALA A 173 -0.89 -20.55 20.91
N THR A 174 -0.37 -20.69 19.70
CA THR A 174 0.31 -21.91 19.23
C THR A 174 1.77 -21.84 19.57
#